data_AF-A0A242P9V0-F1
#
_entry.id   AF-A0A242P9V0-F1
#
_cell.length_a   1.000
_cell.length_b   1.000
_cell.length_c   1.000
_cell.angle_alpha   90.00
_cell.angle_beta   90.00
_cell.angle_gamma   90.00
#
_symmetry.space_group_name_H-M   'P 1'
#
loop_
_entity.id
_entity.type
_entity.pdbx_description
1 polymer ?
#
loop_
_entity_poly.entity_id
_entity_poly.type
_entity_poly.pdbx_seq_one_letter_code
_entity_poly.pdbx_strand_id
1 'polypeptide(L)'
;MDAGISFAKEFGIAIGVELTGEQMRALTTDIVLLVKKSIMVNGQPTEVLVPQVYMVNRPQLGTDGALIAGDNTFIKGEQLNNTGLIAAKQDALLDGYNVTNKGTIYGGRVEIDAQNDIINYGKLVGDKLVYLSADNDINLLSSTRTQTRARNLLTNIDQASTIQVNNGNIVINAGHDINAKAGYIVNSGKEGTTWLQAGHDIGLTTADIEEKYDYRARKDYRITDEKGVVGTEIIAANNIQLVAGNDIKAKTVDITAGNHLGLQAGHDINIGSSTESAYLDEFHKYKDKGFLKSSSEKTKVTIDNTTQKGSELSANSVTIKSGHDLDVSGSMVIATQDVYLNAGNNVNITAAEENYYRYEERKTKKSGVSTSSKGISVGSQSTKATSTSNEVNQSQAGSLVGTSGGNVIISANKQVTISGSDIIAGRAEGD
;
A
#
# COMPACT_ATOMS: atom_id res chain seq x y z
N MET A 1 3.44 -11.18 20.42
CA MET A 1 2.18 -11.94 20.59
C MET A 1 1.75 -12.02 22.05
N ASP A 2 2.68 -12.12 23.01
CA ASP A 2 2.35 -12.28 24.44
C ASP A 2 1.52 -11.13 25.04
N ALA A 3 1.72 -9.89 24.58
CA ALA A 3 0.94 -8.73 25.01
C ALA A 3 -0.55 -8.84 24.63
N GLY A 4 -0.85 -9.31 23.42
CA GLY A 4 -2.24 -9.52 22.96
C GLY A 4 -2.96 -10.63 23.71
N ILE A 5 -2.27 -11.74 24.02
CA ILE A 5 -2.83 -12.84 24.82
C ILE A 5 -3.14 -12.37 26.25
N SER A 6 -2.25 -11.56 26.82
CA SER A 6 -2.41 -11.04 28.19
C SER A 6 -3.59 -10.07 28.27
N PHE A 7 -3.67 -9.13 27.32
CA PHE A 7 -4.79 -8.19 27.21
C PHE A 7 -6.13 -8.88 26.95
N ALA A 8 -6.17 -9.87 26.06
CA ALA A 8 -7.38 -10.64 25.76
C ALA A 8 -7.91 -11.39 27.00
N LYS A 9 -7.03 -11.93 27.84
CA LYS A 9 -7.42 -12.58 29.10
C LYS A 9 -7.95 -11.60 30.14
N GLU A 10 -7.32 -10.43 30.26
CA GLU A 10 -7.71 -9.39 31.20
C GLU A 10 -9.10 -8.81 30.89
N PHE A 11 -9.40 -8.60 29.60
CA PHE A 11 -10.65 -7.99 29.13
C PHE A 11 -11.70 -9.01 28.63
N GLY A 12 -11.43 -10.31 28.78
CA GLY A 12 -12.37 -11.37 28.39
C GLY A 12 -12.68 -11.43 26.88
N ILE A 13 -11.71 -11.09 26.03
CA ILE A 13 -11.88 -11.03 24.57
C ILE A 13 -11.71 -12.42 23.96
N ALA A 14 -12.73 -12.90 23.25
CA ALA A 14 -12.68 -14.17 22.53
C ALA A 14 -11.88 -14.07 21.21
N ILE A 15 -11.28 -15.18 20.77
CA ILE A 15 -10.60 -15.26 19.48
C ILE A 15 -11.59 -14.93 18.35
N GLY A 16 -11.18 -14.04 17.43
CA GLY A 16 -12.02 -13.62 16.32
C GLY A 16 -12.86 -12.37 16.58
N VAL A 17 -12.81 -11.79 17.80
CA VAL A 17 -13.57 -10.60 18.18
C VAL A 17 -12.71 -9.35 18.11
N GLU A 18 -13.24 -8.29 17.50
CA GLU A 18 -12.60 -6.97 17.46
C GLU A 18 -12.68 -6.25 18.81
N LEU A 19 -11.70 -5.38 19.09
CA LEU A 19 -11.74 -4.55 20.28
C LEU A 19 -12.85 -3.50 20.19
N THR A 20 -13.61 -3.35 21.27
CA THR A 20 -14.51 -2.21 21.43
C THR A 20 -13.74 -0.90 21.61
N GLY A 21 -14.39 0.25 21.39
CA GLY A 21 -13.77 1.56 21.59
C GLY A 21 -13.32 1.83 23.05
N GLU A 22 -13.93 1.17 24.04
CA GLU A 22 -13.44 1.21 25.42
C GLU A 22 -12.19 0.35 25.62
N GLN A 23 -12.16 -0.85 25.06
CA GLN A 23 -10.99 -1.73 25.12
C GLN A 23 -9.80 -1.14 24.34
N MET A 24 -10.04 -0.50 23.18
CA MET A 24 -8.99 0.21 22.45
C MET A 24 -8.34 1.32 23.29
N ARG A 25 -9.13 2.05 24.09
CA ARG A 25 -8.63 3.08 25.00
C ARG A 25 -7.85 2.52 26.20
N ALA A 26 -8.12 1.28 26.59
CA ALA A 26 -7.44 0.61 27.70
C ALA A 26 -6.11 -0.03 27.31
N LEU A 27 -5.79 -0.13 26.02
CA LEU A 27 -4.53 -0.67 25.56
C LEU A 27 -3.35 0.16 26.11
N THR A 28 -2.34 -0.54 26.63
CA THR A 28 -1.14 0.10 27.18
C THR A 28 0.12 -0.17 26.35
N THR A 29 0.11 -1.17 25.48
CA THR A 29 1.16 -1.54 24.52
C THR A 29 0.53 -2.04 23.21
N ASP A 30 1.26 -1.95 22.10
CA ASP A 30 0.81 -2.49 20.81
C ASP A 30 0.52 -3.99 20.92
N ILE A 31 -0.62 -4.42 20.40
CA ILE A 31 -1.00 -5.83 20.38
C ILE A 31 -1.40 -6.29 19.00
N VAL A 32 -1.29 -7.60 18.77
CA VAL A 32 -1.83 -8.26 17.59
C VAL A 32 -2.87 -9.25 18.05
N LEU A 33 -4.09 -9.17 17.50
CA LEU A 33 -5.17 -10.12 17.74
C LEU A 33 -5.63 -10.73 16.43
N LEU A 34 -6.09 -11.97 16.49
CA LEU A 34 -6.76 -12.61 15.37
C LEU A 34 -8.24 -12.22 15.38
N VAL A 35 -8.66 -11.54 14.33
CA VAL A 35 -10.05 -11.09 14.13
C VAL A 35 -10.64 -11.76 12.91
N LYS A 36 -11.95 -12.00 12.93
CA LYS A 36 -12.66 -12.55 11.79
C LYS A 36 -12.83 -11.46 10.73
N LYS A 37 -12.32 -11.70 9.53
CA LYS A 37 -12.68 -10.94 8.32
C LYS A 37 -13.37 -11.88 7.34
N SER A 38 -14.39 -11.36 6.67
CA SER A 38 -14.99 -12.03 5.52
C SER A 38 -14.12 -11.77 4.29
N ILE A 39 -13.61 -12.81 3.64
CA ILE A 39 -12.89 -12.72 2.37
C ILE A 39 -13.63 -13.51 1.29
N MET A 40 -13.48 -13.10 0.03
CA MET A 40 -14.05 -13.83 -1.10
C MET A 40 -13.08 -14.93 -1.56
N VAL A 41 -13.50 -16.19 -1.47
CA VAL A 41 -12.76 -17.33 -2.02
C VAL A 41 -13.65 -17.97 -3.08
N ASN A 42 -13.21 -17.97 -4.34
CA ASN A 42 -13.98 -18.49 -5.48
C ASN A 42 -15.38 -17.85 -5.62
N GLY A 43 -15.50 -16.55 -5.34
CA GLY A 43 -16.78 -15.83 -5.41
C GLY A 43 -17.78 -16.13 -4.29
N GLN A 44 -17.35 -16.80 -3.22
CA GLN A 44 -18.17 -17.04 -2.02
C GLN A 44 -17.52 -16.40 -0.77
N PRO A 45 -18.32 -15.77 0.11
CA PRO A 45 -17.81 -15.18 1.35
C PRO A 45 -17.40 -16.28 2.34
N THR A 46 -16.14 -16.24 2.77
CA THR A 46 -15.57 -17.17 3.75
C THR A 46 -14.96 -16.36 4.90
N GLU A 47 -15.34 -16.67 6.15
CA GLU A 47 -14.71 -16.06 7.33
C GLU A 47 -13.31 -16.66 7.55
N VAL A 48 -12.31 -15.79 7.62
CA VAL A 48 -10.94 -16.15 7.98
C VAL A 48 -10.46 -15.33 9.16
N LEU A 49 -9.58 -15.91 9.97
CA LEU A 49 -8.89 -15.18 11.03
C LEU A 49 -7.66 -14.50 10.44
N VAL A 50 -7.63 -13.17 10.49
CA VAL A 50 -6.49 -12.37 10.06
C VAL A 50 -5.84 -11.70 11.27
N PRO A 51 -4.50 -11.56 11.30
CA PRO A 51 -3.83 -10.77 12.32
C PRO A 51 -4.15 -9.28 12.11
N GLN A 52 -4.79 -8.66 13.10
CA GLN A 52 -5.02 -7.22 13.16
C GLN A 52 -4.15 -6.61 14.25
N VAL A 53 -3.41 -5.59 13.88
CA VAL A 53 -2.54 -4.82 14.78
C VAL A 53 -3.36 -3.70 15.41
N TYR A 54 -3.39 -3.65 16.74
CA TYR A 54 -3.94 -2.55 17.50
C TYR A 54 -2.78 -1.78 18.13
N MET A 55 -2.53 -0.58 17.62
CA MET A 55 -1.43 0.26 18.08
C MET A 55 -1.89 1.18 19.20
N VAL A 56 -1.07 1.28 20.24
CA VAL A 56 -1.29 2.22 21.33
C VAL A 56 -0.61 3.52 20.97
N ASN A 57 -1.44 4.53 20.77
CA ASN A 57 -0.96 5.87 20.49
C ASN A 57 -0.51 6.56 21.79
N ARG A 58 0.64 6.14 22.32
CA ARG A 58 1.35 6.91 23.35
C ARG A 58 2.34 7.84 22.65
N PRO A 59 2.43 9.11 23.04
CA PRO A 59 3.57 9.94 22.70
C PRO A 59 4.82 9.30 23.33
N GLN A 60 5.59 8.54 22.55
CA GLN A 60 6.92 8.16 22.96
C GLN A 60 7.85 9.33 22.62
N LEU A 61 8.59 9.80 23.62
CA LEU A 61 9.70 10.72 23.40
C LEU A 61 10.74 10.00 22.55
N GLY A 62 10.90 10.42 21.29
CA GLY A 62 12.14 10.16 20.59
C GLY A 62 13.29 10.82 21.35
N THR A 63 14.49 10.25 21.28
CA THR A 63 15.66 10.78 22.00
C THR A 63 16.12 12.16 21.53
N ASP A 64 15.53 12.69 20.44
CA ASP A 64 16.11 13.77 19.63
C ASP A 64 15.19 15.01 19.44
N GLY A 65 14.16 15.20 20.27
CA GLY A 65 13.19 16.31 20.11
C GLY A 65 12.74 17.00 21.39
N ALA A 66 12.43 18.30 21.31
CA ALA A 66 11.86 19.08 22.43
C ALA A 66 10.38 18.72 22.70
N LEU A 67 9.93 18.88 23.94
CA LEU A 67 8.52 18.72 24.34
C LEU A 67 7.87 20.08 24.61
N ILE A 68 6.72 20.33 23.98
CA ILE A 68 5.79 21.40 24.34
C ILE A 68 4.51 20.72 24.83
N ALA A 69 4.10 20.99 26.07
CA ALA A 69 2.92 20.38 26.66
C ALA A 69 2.04 21.40 27.38
N GLY A 70 0.72 21.25 27.29
CA GLY A 70 -0.25 22.10 27.97
C GLY A 70 -1.67 21.54 27.90
N ASP A 71 -2.61 22.19 28.57
CA ASP A 71 -4.03 21.91 28.32
C ASP A 71 -4.40 22.40 26.90
N ASN A 72 -3.91 23.58 26.54
CA ASN A 72 -3.93 24.13 25.19
C ASN A 72 -2.51 24.60 24.82
N THR A 73 -2.11 24.44 23.57
CA THR A 73 -0.87 24.95 23.02
C THR A 73 -1.18 25.79 21.79
N PHE A 74 -0.82 27.07 21.82
CA PHE A 74 -0.94 27.98 20.68
C PHE A 74 0.46 28.42 20.24
N ILE A 75 0.78 28.19 18.97
CA ILE A 75 2.08 28.51 18.40
C ILE A 75 1.85 29.36 17.15
N LYS A 76 2.41 30.56 17.14
CA LYS A 76 2.35 31.48 16.00
C LYS A 76 3.75 31.87 15.55
N GLY A 77 3.99 31.86 14.24
CA GLY A 77 5.25 32.31 13.67
C GLY A 77 5.32 32.07 12.17
N GLU A 78 6.23 32.75 11.47
CA GLU A 78 6.31 32.63 10.00
C GLU A 78 6.69 31.21 9.56
N GLN A 79 7.75 30.63 10.14
CA GLN A 79 8.23 29.29 9.79
C GLN A 79 8.15 28.37 11.00
N LEU A 80 7.13 27.53 11.05
CA LEU A 80 6.95 26.57 12.14
C LEU A 80 7.56 25.22 11.74
N ASN A 81 8.58 24.79 12.49
CA ASN A 81 9.28 23.53 12.24
C ASN A 81 9.21 22.66 13.49
N ASN A 82 8.27 21.72 13.53
CA ASN A 82 8.19 20.75 14.63
C ASN A 82 9.03 19.51 14.30
N THR A 83 10.06 19.25 15.09
CA THR A 83 10.81 17.98 15.07
C THR A 83 10.63 17.15 16.34
N GLY A 84 9.91 17.69 17.32
CA GLY A 84 9.71 17.09 18.64
C GLY A 84 8.27 16.69 18.90
N LEU A 85 7.83 16.82 20.14
CA LEU A 85 6.48 16.48 20.57
C LEU A 85 5.73 17.73 21.02
N ILE A 86 4.60 18.01 20.37
CA ILE A 86 3.60 18.98 20.84
C ILE A 86 2.42 18.19 21.37
N ALA A 87 2.07 18.37 22.64
CA ALA A 87 1.01 17.63 23.31
C ALA A 87 0.04 18.58 24.03
N ALA A 88 -1.17 18.70 23.50
CA ALA A 88 -2.27 19.40 24.14
C ALA A 88 -3.33 18.41 24.65
N LYS A 89 -3.95 18.69 25.80
CA LYS A 89 -5.14 17.90 26.23
C LYS A 89 -6.38 18.28 25.41
N GLN A 90 -6.51 19.56 25.07
CA GLN A 90 -7.64 20.13 24.33
C GLN A 90 -7.15 20.60 22.96
N ASP A 91 -6.62 21.81 22.82
CA ASP A 91 -6.29 22.37 21.52
C ASP A 91 -4.77 22.48 21.28
N ALA A 92 -4.30 21.91 20.16
CA ALA A 92 -2.99 22.20 19.60
C ALA A 92 -3.18 23.02 18.31
N LEU A 93 -2.93 24.33 18.40
CA LEU A 93 -3.18 25.29 17.32
C LEU A 93 -1.84 25.87 16.83
N LEU A 94 -1.58 25.72 15.53
CA LEU A 94 -0.40 26.26 14.86
C LEU A 94 -0.85 27.22 13.76
N ASP A 95 -0.39 28.47 13.82
CA ASP A 95 -0.66 29.53 12.82
C ASP A 95 0.67 30.03 12.25
N GLY A 96 0.90 29.84 10.96
CA GLY A 96 2.13 30.31 10.33
C GLY A 96 2.06 30.63 8.84
N TYR A 97 3.20 31.02 8.26
CA TYR A 97 3.31 31.15 6.81
C TYR A 97 3.57 29.78 6.19
N ASN A 98 4.58 29.06 6.69
CA ASN A 98 4.78 27.64 6.40
C ASN A 98 4.80 26.83 7.69
N VAL A 99 4.21 25.64 7.65
CA VAL A 99 4.25 24.68 8.77
C VAL A 99 4.82 23.35 8.31
N THR A 100 5.96 22.96 8.87
CA THR A 100 6.57 21.66 8.66
C THR A 100 6.53 20.83 9.94
N ASN A 101 5.85 19.68 9.89
CA ASN A 101 5.81 18.72 10.98
C ASN A 101 6.61 17.45 10.65
N LYS A 102 7.77 17.28 11.28
CA LYS A 102 8.57 16.04 11.29
C LYS A 102 8.43 15.28 12.61
N GLY A 103 7.91 15.93 13.64
CA GLY A 103 7.69 15.36 14.96
C GLY A 103 6.30 14.75 15.10
N THR A 104 5.75 14.86 16.29
CA THR A 104 4.35 14.49 16.56
C THR A 104 3.59 15.64 17.20
N ILE A 105 2.34 15.82 16.78
CA ILE A 105 1.40 16.77 17.37
C ILE A 105 0.16 15.99 17.85
N TYR A 106 -0.13 16.08 19.14
CA TYR A 106 -1.33 15.52 19.76
C TYR A 106 -2.21 16.63 20.32
N GLY A 107 -3.52 16.47 20.14
CA GLY A 107 -4.53 17.34 20.74
C GLY A 107 -5.87 16.63 20.84
N GLY A 108 -6.80 17.16 21.62
CA GLY A 108 -8.22 16.90 21.42
C GLY A 108 -8.68 17.41 20.05
N ARG A 109 -8.24 18.62 19.70
CA ARG A 109 -8.23 19.19 18.35
C ARG A 109 -6.80 19.55 17.98
N VAL A 110 -6.38 19.16 16.79
CA VAL A 110 -5.15 19.65 16.15
C VAL A 110 -5.58 20.52 14.99
N GLU A 111 -5.16 21.78 15.00
CA GLU A 111 -5.45 22.77 13.96
C GLU A 111 -4.13 23.34 13.46
N ILE A 112 -3.92 23.28 12.15
CA ILE A 112 -2.79 23.93 11.48
C ILE A 112 -3.35 24.83 10.40
N ASP A 113 -3.08 26.12 10.52
CA ASP A 113 -3.43 27.14 9.55
C ASP A 113 -2.15 27.77 8.98
N ALA A 114 -2.01 27.74 7.65
CA ALA A 114 -0.83 28.21 6.94
C ALA A 114 -1.19 29.15 5.78
N GLN A 115 -0.51 30.30 5.69
CA GLN A 115 -0.69 31.24 4.57
C GLN A 115 -0.03 30.77 3.27
N ASN A 116 0.75 29.69 3.31
CA ASN A 116 1.39 29.12 2.13
C ASN A 116 1.29 27.59 2.20
N ASP A 117 2.28 26.89 2.79
CA ASP A 117 2.34 25.43 2.73
C ASP A 117 2.29 24.74 4.09
N ILE A 118 1.62 23.57 4.12
CA ILE A 118 1.74 22.58 5.19
C ILE A 118 2.48 21.37 4.65
N ILE A 119 3.54 20.94 5.35
CA ILE A 119 4.27 19.71 5.04
C ILE A 119 4.30 18.82 6.28
N ASN A 120 3.66 17.67 6.20
CA ASN A 120 3.68 16.65 7.24
C ASN A 120 4.55 15.47 6.81
N TYR A 121 5.64 15.24 7.53
CA TYR A 121 6.44 14.01 7.50
C TYR A 121 6.13 13.10 8.70
N GLY A 122 5.65 13.69 9.79
CA GLY A 122 5.43 13.00 11.06
C GLY A 122 3.96 12.68 11.32
N LYS A 123 3.56 12.79 12.58
CA LYS A 123 2.22 12.39 13.03
C LYS A 123 1.40 13.59 13.51
N LEU A 124 0.14 13.66 13.08
CA LEU A 124 -0.87 14.59 13.55
C LEU A 124 -2.04 13.77 14.10
N VAL A 125 -2.35 13.93 15.39
CA VAL A 125 -3.33 13.08 16.07
C VAL A 125 -4.31 13.93 16.87
N GLY A 126 -5.57 13.89 16.45
CA GLY A 126 -6.70 14.51 17.16
C GLY A 126 -7.57 13.47 17.88
N ASP A 127 -8.15 13.80 19.03
CA ASP A 127 -9.26 13.00 19.56
C ASP A 127 -10.55 13.24 18.76
N LYS A 128 -10.87 14.50 18.47
CA LYS A 128 -12.13 14.93 17.82
C LYS A 128 -11.92 15.59 16.47
N LEU A 129 -10.78 16.23 16.25
CA LEU A 129 -10.53 16.97 15.02
C LEU A 129 -9.04 17.01 14.69
N VAL A 130 -8.72 16.72 13.43
CA VAL A 130 -7.54 17.28 12.77
C VAL A 130 -8.03 18.16 11.63
N TYR A 131 -7.69 19.44 11.68
CA TYR A 131 -8.02 20.43 10.66
C TYR A 131 -6.74 21.04 10.11
N LEU A 132 -6.51 20.90 8.81
CA LEU A 132 -5.38 21.51 8.09
C LEU A 132 -5.93 22.47 7.04
N SER A 133 -5.45 23.71 7.07
CA SER A 133 -5.78 24.75 6.08
C SER A 133 -4.50 25.39 5.57
N ALA A 134 -4.34 25.40 4.25
CA ALA A 134 -3.21 26.05 3.59
C ALA A 134 -3.71 26.85 2.38
N ASP A 135 -3.28 28.10 2.21
CA ASP A 135 -3.63 28.90 1.03
C ASP A 135 -2.98 28.35 -0.27
N ASN A 136 -1.87 27.62 -0.15
CA ASN A 136 -1.22 26.91 -1.26
C ASN A 136 -1.38 25.39 -1.07
N ASP A 137 -0.32 24.64 -0.74
CA ASP A 137 -0.32 23.18 -0.81
C ASP A 137 -0.28 22.49 0.56
N ILE A 138 -0.92 21.32 0.64
CA ILE A 138 -0.79 20.40 1.78
C ILE A 138 -0.13 19.10 1.33
N ASN A 139 1.02 18.79 1.93
CA ASN A 139 1.87 17.67 1.54
C ASN A 139 2.02 16.66 2.69
N LEU A 140 1.54 15.42 2.50
CA LEU A 140 1.72 14.29 3.41
C LEU A 140 2.80 13.37 2.84
N LEU A 141 4.03 13.53 3.32
CA LEU A 141 5.20 12.91 2.70
C LEU A 141 5.84 11.88 3.63
N SER A 142 5.57 10.59 3.38
CA SER A 142 6.35 9.54 4.01
C SER A 142 7.76 9.47 3.40
N SER A 143 8.76 9.19 4.22
CA SER A 143 10.15 9.04 3.80
C SER A 143 10.57 7.58 3.73
N THR A 144 11.55 7.28 2.89
CA THR A 144 12.20 5.97 2.81
C THR A 144 13.66 6.08 3.22
N ARG A 145 14.22 4.97 3.72
CA ARG A 145 15.63 4.86 4.07
C ARG A 145 16.23 3.62 3.45
N THR A 146 17.32 3.82 2.74
CA THR A 146 18.13 2.76 2.15
C THR A 146 19.29 2.40 3.06
N GLN A 147 19.43 1.11 3.36
CA GLN A 147 20.55 0.55 4.08
C GLN A 147 21.33 -0.40 3.17
N THR A 148 22.63 -0.15 3.02
CA THR A 148 23.51 -1.01 2.23
C THR A 148 24.44 -1.78 3.17
N ARG A 149 24.50 -3.10 3.01
CA ARG A 149 25.45 -3.97 3.72
C ARG A 149 26.18 -4.85 2.72
N ALA A 150 27.46 -4.54 2.49
CA ALA A 150 28.27 -5.16 1.45
C ALA A 150 27.62 -5.04 0.06
N ARG A 151 27.00 -6.11 -0.45
CA ARG A 151 26.34 -6.15 -1.76
C ARG A 151 24.81 -6.17 -1.68
N ASN A 152 24.28 -6.21 -0.46
CA ASN A 152 22.85 -6.19 -0.20
C ASN A 152 22.37 -4.76 0.01
N LEU A 153 21.15 -4.49 -0.43
CA LEU A 153 20.48 -3.21 -0.29
C LEU A 153 19.06 -3.47 0.20
N LEU A 154 18.60 -2.66 1.14
CA LEU A 154 17.22 -2.68 1.63
C LEU A 154 16.72 -1.25 1.77
N THR A 155 15.68 -0.89 1.05
CA THR A 155 14.95 0.37 1.13
C THR A 155 13.57 0.09 1.68
N ASN A 156 13.24 0.69 2.83
CA ASN A 156 11.93 0.61 3.46
C ASN A 156 11.41 2.00 3.82
N ILE A 157 10.11 2.11 4.14
CA ILE A 157 9.56 3.30 4.81
C ILE A 157 10.35 3.55 6.11
N ASP A 158 10.87 4.76 6.26
CA ASP A 158 11.60 5.20 7.45
C ASP A 158 10.69 5.96 8.40
N GLN A 159 9.93 6.90 7.85
CA GLN A 159 8.95 7.68 8.58
C GLN A 159 7.64 7.77 7.80
N ALA A 160 6.56 7.33 8.43
CA ALA A 160 5.22 7.46 7.88
C ALA A 160 4.63 8.85 8.22
N SER A 161 4.13 9.55 7.21
CA SER A 161 3.30 10.74 7.36
C SER A 161 1.88 10.30 7.72
N THR A 162 1.45 10.62 8.94
CA THR A 162 0.17 10.15 9.48
C THR A 162 -0.72 11.28 9.94
N ILE A 163 -1.99 11.21 9.58
CA ILE A 163 -3.08 11.98 10.16
C ILE A 163 -4.08 10.99 10.78
N GLN A 164 -4.39 11.17 12.05
CA GLN A 164 -5.30 10.29 12.76
C GLN A 164 -6.32 11.06 13.60
N VAL A 165 -7.58 10.60 13.58
CA VAL A 165 -8.62 11.02 14.51
C VAL A 165 -9.32 9.83 15.15
N ASN A 166 -9.56 9.90 16.46
CA ASN A 166 -10.18 8.81 17.20
C ASN A 166 -11.72 8.83 17.16
N ASN A 167 -12.33 10.01 17.36
CA ASN A 167 -13.75 10.20 17.66
C ASN A 167 -14.31 11.49 17.03
N GLY A 168 -14.04 11.75 15.76
CA GLY A 168 -14.57 12.93 15.08
C GLY A 168 -14.10 13.09 13.64
N ASN A 169 -13.70 14.29 13.23
CA ASN A 169 -13.52 14.62 11.81
C ASN A 169 -12.06 14.83 11.42
N ILE A 170 -11.73 14.50 10.18
CA ILE A 170 -10.51 14.98 9.51
C ILE A 170 -10.94 15.93 8.41
N VAL A 171 -10.36 17.14 8.39
CA VAL A 171 -10.59 18.13 7.33
C VAL A 171 -9.23 18.61 6.84
N ILE A 172 -9.00 18.50 5.54
CA ILE A 172 -7.78 18.95 4.87
C ILE A 172 -8.22 19.86 3.72
N ASN A 173 -7.88 21.13 3.79
CA ASN A 173 -8.29 22.15 2.83
C ASN A 173 -7.06 22.88 2.27
N ALA A 174 -6.74 22.65 1.00
CA ALA A 174 -5.65 23.31 0.29
C ALA A 174 -6.23 24.27 -0.77
N GLY A 175 -5.70 25.49 -0.83
CA GLY A 175 -6.06 26.45 -1.87
C GLY A 175 -5.61 26.00 -3.27
N HIS A 176 -4.52 25.24 -3.36
CA HIS A 176 -4.06 24.59 -4.58
C HIS A 176 -4.14 23.07 -4.47
N ASP A 177 -3.07 22.39 -4.03
CA ASP A 177 -2.98 20.93 -4.15
C ASP A 177 -2.91 20.20 -2.81
N ILE A 178 -3.49 19.00 -2.76
CA ILE A 178 -3.22 18.01 -1.70
C ILE A 178 -2.38 16.88 -2.30
N ASN A 179 -1.17 16.67 -1.78
CA ASN A 179 -0.27 15.62 -2.22
C ASN A 179 0.01 14.64 -1.08
N ALA A 180 -0.34 13.36 -1.23
CA ALA A 180 0.02 12.30 -0.31
C ALA A 180 0.95 11.30 -1.00
N LYS A 181 2.13 11.08 -0.43
CA LYS A 181 3.11 10.09 -0.87
C LYS A 181 3.28 9.04 0.21
N ALA A 182 2.70 7.86 -0.03
CA ALA A 182 2.57 6.80 0.97
C ALA A 182 2.06 7.32 2.33
N GLY A 183 1.11 8.26 2.29
CA GLY A 183 0.53 8.87 3.48
C GLY A 183 -0.51 7.96 4.14
N TYR A 184 -0.71 8.11 5.44
CA TYR A 184 -1.70 7.34 6.20
C TYR A 184 -2.71 8.30 6.83
N ILE A 185 -3.98 8.21 6.42
CA ILE A 185 -5.08 9.01 6.96
C ILE A 185 -6.11 8.08 7.58
N VAL A 186 -6.30 8.17 8.90
CA VAL A 186 -7.15 7.23 9.64
C VAL A 186 -8.16 7.98 10.50
N ASN A 187 -9.44 7.78 10.23
CA ASN A 187 -10.54 8.29 11.04
C ASN A 187 -11.35 7.15 11.67
N SER A 188 -11.19 6.95 12.97
CA SER A 188 -11.94 5.94 13.73
C SER A 188 -13.29 6.43 14.26
N GLY A 189 -13.65 7.69 14.00
CA GLY A 189 -14.92 8.28 14.42
C GLY A 189 -16.10 7.66 13.68
N LYS A 190 -16.94 6.91 14.39
CA LYS A 190 -18.12 6.22 13.81
C LYS A 190 -19.15 7.15 13.17
N GLU A 191 -19.26 8.37 13.69
CA GLU A 191 -20.12 9.43 13.15
C GLU A 191 -19.29 10.52 12.45
N GLY A 192 -17.97 10.34 12.40
CA GLY A 192 -17.02 11.29 11.86
C GLY A 192 -17.01 11.31 10.34
N THR A 193 -16.51 12.38 9.74
CA THR A 193 -16.27 12.46 8.31
C THR A 193 -14.82 12.80 8.03
N THR A 194 -14.27 12.24 6.96
CA THR A 194 -12.97 12.60 6.41
C THR A 194 -13.19 13.38 5.12
N TRP A 195 -12.79 14.65 5.10
CA TRP A 195 -12.97 15.56 3.96
C TRP A 195 -11.63 16.11 3.49
N LEU A 196 -11.28 15.84 2.24
CA LEU A 196 -10.09 16.38 1.56
C LEU A 196 -10.56 17.26 0.42
N GLN A 197 -10.14 18.53 0.42
CA GLN A 197 -10.50 19.50 -0.60
C GLN A 197 -9.28 20.27 -1.09
N ALA A 198 -9.10 20.29 -2.40
CA ALA A 198 -8.05 21.01 -3.11
C ALA A 198 -8.69 21.96 -4.13
N GLY A 199 -8.19 23.20 -4.22
CA GLY A 199 -8.63 24.14 -5.25
C GLY A 199 -8.22 23.70 -6.66
N HIS A 200 -7.14 22.93 -6.78
CA HIS A 200 -6.65 22.34 -8.02
C HIS A 200 -6.69 20.81 -7.93
N ASP A 201 -5.61 20.15 -7.53
CA ASP A 201 -5.45 18.70 -7.67
C ASP A 201 -5.36 17.96 -6.33
N ILE A 202 -5.82 16.70 -6.31
CA ILE A 202 -5.49 15.73 -5.26
C ILE A 202 -4.63 14.62 -5.87
N GLY A 203 -3.37 14.54 -5.45
CA GLY A 203 -2.41 13.51 -5.84
C GLY A 203 -2.14 12.50 -4.72
N LEU A 204 -2.54 11.25 -4.91
CA LEU A 204 -2.28 10.14 -3.99
C LEU A 204 -1.32 9.15 -4.68
N THR A 205 -0.11 9.06 -4.16
CA THR A 205 1.03 8.42 -4.82
C THR A 205 1.79 7.48 -3.90
N THR A 206 2.81 6.83 -4.47
CA THR A 206 3.58 5.78 -3.83
C THR A 206 4.96 6.23 -3.35
N ALA A 207 5.50 5.49 -2.37
CA ALA A 207 6.93 5.48 -2.06
C ALA A 207 7.55 4.16 -2.54
N ASP A 208 8.69 4.25 -3.22
CA ASP A 208 9.40 3.08 -3.73
C ASP A 208 10.18 2.37 -2.61
N ILE A 209 10.11 1.05 -2.60
CA ILE A 209 10.87 0.16 -1.73
C ILE A 209 11.65 -0.85 -2.58
N GLU A 210 12.76 -1.34 -2.05
CA GLU A 210 13.67 -2.23 -2.79
C GLU A 210 14.35 -3.19 -1.83
N GLU A 211 14.37 -4.47 -2.17
CA GLU A 211 15.21 -5.47 -1.51
C GLU A 211 16.12 -6.14 -2.54
N LYS A 212 17.42 -6.04 -2.30
CA LYS A 212 18.45 -6.62 -3.14
C LYS A 212 19.37 -7.50 -2.32
N TYR A 213 19.57 -8.72 -2.81
CA TYR A 213 20.45 -9.69 -2.21
C TYR A 213 21.45 -10.19 -3.26
N ASP A 214 22.76 -10.07 -3.00
CA ASP A 214 23.80 -10.63 -3.85
C ASP A 214 24.69 -11.56 -3.03
N TYR A 215 24.41 -12.86 -3.13
CA TYR A 215 25.21 -13.91 -2.55
C TYR A 215 26.16 -14.50 -3.58
N ARG A 216 27.44 -14.60 -3.21
CA ARG A 216 28.47 -15.26 -4.03
C ARG A 216 29.34 -16.15 -3.19
N ALA A 217 29.49 -17.41 -3.62
CA ALA A 217 30.40 -18.38 -3.01
C ALA A 217 31.14 -19.17 -4.10
N ARG A 218 32.45 -18.97 -4.17
CA ARG A 218 33.33 -19.59 -5.18
C ARG A 218 32.89 -19.24 -6.61
N LYS A 219 32.22 -20.17 -7.29
CA LYS A 219 31.70 -20.00 -8.67
C LYS A 219 30.18 -19.87 -8.69
N ASP A 220 29.54 -20.10 -7.56
CA ASP A 220 28.09 -20.07 -7.44
C ASP A 220 27.68 -18.68 -6.98
N TYR A 221 26.55 -18.21 -7.51
CA TYR A 221 25.98 -16.94 -7.12
C TYR A 221 24.47 -16.98 -7.23
N ARG A 222 23.82 -16.12 -6.44
CA ARG A 222 22.39 -15.83 -6.54
C ARG A 222 22.20 -14.34 -6.26
N ILE A 223 21.62 -13.65 -7.22
CA ILE A 223 21.32 -12.23 -7.16
C ILE A 223 19.82 -12.09 -7.28
N THR A 224 19.18 -11.48 -6.29
CA THR A 224 17.79 -11.04 -6.37
C THR A 224 17.71 -9.53 -6.24
N ASP A 225 16.76 -8.93 -6.94
CA ASP A 225 16.47 -7.50 -6.93
C ASP A 225 14.96 -7.34 -7.07
N GLU A 226 14.30 -7.05 -5.96
CA GLU A 226 12.85 -6.91 -5.85
C GLU A 226 12.52 -5.44 -5.57
N LYS A 227 11.68 -4.85 -6.41
CA LYS A 227 11.24 -3.46 -6.29
C LYS A 227 9.73 -3.44 -6.17
N GLY A 228 9.27 -2.77 -5.13
CA GLY A 228 7.86 -2.64 -4.82
C GLY A 228 7.49 -1.20 -4.54
N VAL A 229 6.20 -0.99 -4.26
CA VAL A 229 5.66 0.32 -3.91
C VAL A 229 4.76 0.25 -2.68
N VAL A 230 4.85 1.27 -1.84
CA VAL A 230 3.92 1.50 -0.73
C VAL A 230 2.99 2.65 -1.10
N GLY A 231 1.68 2.37 -1.09
CA GLY A 231 0.62 3.28 -1.46
C GLY A 231 0.20 4.25 -0.36
N THR A 232 -0.60 5.24 -0.72
CA THR A 232 -1.33 6.05 0.27
C THR A 232 -2.56 5.29 0.75
N GLU A 233 -2.80 5.30 2.06
CA GLU A 233 -3.91 4.62 2.71
C GLU A 233 -4.83 5.63 3.40
N ILE A 234 -6.14 5.56 3.09
CA ILE A 234 -7.17 6.41 3.71
C ILE A 234 -8.29 5.50 4.24
N ILE A 235 -8.40 5.41 5.56
CA ILE A 235 -9.43 4.60 6.22
C ILE A 235 -10.32 5.51 7.05
N ALA A 236 -11.63 5.40 6.89
CA ALA A 236 -12.59 6.04 7.76
C ALA A 236 -13.70 5.07 8.17
N ALA A 237 -14.11 5.12 9.43
CA ALA A 237 -15.23 4.33 9.94
C ALA A 237 -16.59 4.72 9.33
N ASN A 238 -16.69 5.89 8.69
CA ASN A 238 -17.92 6.40 8.10
C ASN A 238 -17.65 6.98 6.71
N ASN A 239 -17.81 8.28 6.47
CA ASN A 239 -17.71 8.85 5.12
C ASN A 239 -16.31 9.38 4.81
N ILE A 240 -15.87 9.17 3.57
CA ILE A 240 -14.70 9.82 2.96
C ILE A 240 -15.19 10.62 1.75
N GLN A 241 -14.81 11.89 1.69
CA GLN A 241 -15.02 12.74 0.51
C GLN A 241 -13.70 13.37 0.06
N LEU A 242 -13.38 13.22 -1.22
CA LEU A 242 -12.28 13.88 -1.90
C LEU A 242 -12.87 14.81 -2.97
N VAL A 243 -12.48 16.10 -2.95
CA VAL A 243 -12.93 17.11 -3.91
C VAL A 243 -11.74 17.87 -4.46
N ALA A 244 -11.53 17.79 -5.77
CA ALA A 244 -10.52 18.55 -6.50
C ALA A 244 -11.21 19.52 -7.47
N GLY A 245 -10.69 20.75 -7.58
CA GLY A 245 -11.15 21.68 -8.60
C GLY A 245 -10.82 21.24 -10.03
N ASN A 246 -9.70 20.53 -10.20
CA ASN A 246 -9.19 20.02 -11.46
C ASN A 246 -9.17 18.49 -11.45
N ASP A 247 -8.08 17.84 -11.00
CA ASP A 247 -7.88 16.41 -11.15
C ASP A 247 -7.78 15.65 -9.80
N ILE A 248 -8.21 14.40 -9.79
CA ILE A 248 -7.79 13.42 -8.76
C ILE A 248 -6.93 12.34 -9.43
N LYS A 249 -5.70 12.16 -8.93
CA LYS A 249 -4.76 11.12 -9.40
C LYS A 249 -4.45 10.18 -8.25
N ALA A 250 -4.97 8.96 -8.32
CA ALA A 250 -4.77 7.90 -7.35
C ALA A 250 -3.97 6.76 -7.99
N LYS A 251 -2.77 6.50 -7.48
CA LYS A 251 -1.87 5.46 -8.00
C LYS A 251 -1.44 4.53 -6.88
N THR A 252 -1.87 3.28 -6.95
CA THR A 252 -1.70 2.28 -5.87
C THR A 252 -2.11 2.87 -4.52
N VAL A 253 -3.40 3.03 -4.32
CA VAL A 253 -3.95 3.53 -3.05
C VAL A 253 -4.90 2.52 -2.44
N ASP A 254 -5.04 2.56 -1.12
CA ASP A 254 -6.03 1.79 -0.40
C ASP A 254 -6.98 2.76 0.31
N ILE A 255 -8.20 2.92 -0.21
CA ILE A 255 -9.21 3.83 0.35
C ILE A 255 -10.42 3.02 0.81
N THR A 256 -10.69 3.05 2.12
CA THR A 256 -11.80 2.31 2.74
C THR A 256 -12.68 3.22 3.55
N ALA A 257 -13.94 3.38 3.14
CA ALA A 257 -14.96 4.12 3.89
C ALA A 257 -16.00 3.17 4.46
N GLY A 258 -16.30 3.24 5.76
CA GLY A 258 -17.31 2.39 6.38
C GLY A 258 -18.72 2.61 5.85
N ASN A 259 -19.01 3.81 5.31
CA ASN A 259 -20.32 4.13 4.73
C ASN A 259 -20.25 4.61 3.28
N HIS A 260 -19.85 5.86 3.03
CA HIS A 260 -19.79 6.41 1.68
C HIS A 260 -18.38 6.86 1.30
N LEU A 261 -17.94 6.47 0.11
CA LEU A 261 -16.75 7.02 -0.53
C LEU A 261 -17.16 7.87 -1.73
N GLY A 262 -16.91 9.17 -1.64
CA GLY A 262 -17.16 10.14 -2.70
C GLY A 262 -15.87 10.73 -3.26
N LEU A 263 -15.64 10.61 -4.57
CA LEU A 263 -14.59 11.34 -5.29
C LEU A 263 -15.25 12.29 -6.30
N GLN A 264 -14.82 13.55 -6.31
CA GLN A 264 -15.29 14.55 -7.27
C GLN A 264 -14.12 15.38 -7.80
N ALA A 265 -14.02 15.50 -9.12
CA ALA A 265 -13.04 16.34 -9.78
C ALA A 265 -13.71 17.20 -10.86
N GLY A 266 -13.30 18.46 -11.01
CA GLY A 266 -13.83 19.34 -12.07
C GLY A 266 -13.39 18.95 -13.48
N HIS A 267 -12.26 18.25 -13.61
CA HIS A 267 -11.75 17.66 -14.84
C HIS A 267 -11.70 16.14 -14.69
N ASP A 268 -10.52 15.55 -14.50
CA ASP A 268 -10.29 14.11 -14.69
C ASP A 268 -10.08 13.37 -13.37
N ILE A 269 -10.51 12.10 -13.32
CA ILE A 269 -10.19 11.19 -12.22
C ILE A 269 -9.43 9.99 -12.80
N ASN A 270 -8.23 9.74 -12.28
CA ASN A 270 -7.36 8.66 -12.70
C ASN A 270 -7.10 7.73 -11.51
N ILE A 271 -7.54 6.48 -11.61
CA ILE A 271 -7.34 5.42 -10.61
C ILE A 271 -6.51 4.33 -11.26
N GLY A 272 -5.23 4.25 -10.92
CA GLY A 272 -4.26 3.42 -11.60
C GLY A 272 -3.45 2.51 -10.68
N SER A 273 -2.65 1.67 -11.32
CA SER A 273 -1.68 0.78 -10.67
C SER A 273 -0.25 1.35 -10.72
N SER A 274 0.65 0.74 -9.96
CA SER A 274 2.09 0.92 -10.06
C SER A 274 2.75 -0.39 -10.39
N THR A 275 3.83 -0.31 -11.16
CA THR A 275 4.63 -1.46 -11.54
C THR A 275 5.50 -1.92 -10.37
N GLU A 276 5.47 -3.21 -10.08
CA GLU A 276 6.44 -3.90 -9.22
C GLU A 276 7.30 -4.83 -10.09
N SER A 277 8.56 -5.04 -9.70
CA SER A 277 9.49 -5.89 -10.47
C SER A 277 10.26 -6.84 -9.58
N ALA A 278 10.42 -8.08 -10.03
CA ALA A 278 11.26 -9.08 -9.36
C ALA A 278 12.25 -9.68 -10.36
N TYR A 279 13.54 -9.55 -10.04
CA TYR A 279 14.63 -10.07 -10.84
C TYR A 279 15.41 -11.15 -10.08
N LEU A 280 15.80 -12.21 -10.80
CA LEU A 280 16.70 -13.26 -10.33
C LEU A 280 17.77 -13.53 -11.39
N ASP A 281 19.04 -13.56 -10.99
CA ASP A 281 20.10 -14.24 -11.75
C ASP A 281 20.89 -15.15 -10.81
N GLU A 282 20.88 -16.43 -11.12
CA GLU A 282 21.61 -17.43 -10.35
C GLU A 282 22.40 -18.37 -11.23
N PHE A 283 23.52 -18.79 -10.68
CA PHE A 283 24.37 -19.81 -11.26
C PHE A 283 24.84 -20.77 -10.18
N HIS A 284 24.67 -22.05 -10.46
CA HIS A 284 25.08 -23.11 -9.55
C HIS A 284 25.94 -24.13 -10.28
N LYS A 285 26.98 -24.63 -9.59
CA LYS A 285 27.84 -25.68 -10.13
C LYS A 285 28.01 -26.82 -9.14
N TYR A 286 27.37 -27.93 -9.45
CA TYR A 286 27.52 -29.18 -8.72
C TYR A 286 28.60 -30.08 -9.33
N LYS A 287 29.36 -30.78 -8.48
CA LYS A 287 30.33 -31.78 -8.89
C LYS A 287 30.28 -32.97 -7.94
N ASP A 288 30.20 -34.17 -8.50
CA ASP A 288 30.30 -35.43 -7.78
C ASP A 288 31.45 -36.28 -8.33
N LYS A 289 32.22 -36.92 -7.43
CA LYS A 289 33.40 -37.72 -7.76
C LYS A 289 33.40 -39.00 -6.93
N GLY A 290 33.49 -40.15 -7.62
CA GLY A 290 33.73 -41.46 -7.02
C GLY A 290 34.93 -42.18 -7.65
N PHE A 291 35.22 -43.40 -7.17
CA PHE A 291 36.42 -44.17 -7.52
C PHE A 291 36.60 -44.46 -9.03
N LEU A 292 35.51 -44.56 -9.81
CA LEU A 292 35.56 -44.88 -11.26
C LEU A 292 34.70 -43.94 -12.14
N LYS A 293 34.04 -42.94 -11.55
CA LYS A 293 33.10 -42.04 -12.24
C LYS A 293 33.18 -40.62 -11.70
N SER A 294 32.98 -39.64 -12.58
CA SER A 294 32.78 -38.24 -12.17
C SER A 294 31.63 -37.61 -12.95
N SER A 295 30.89 -36.72 -12.30
CA SER A 295 29.86 -35.92 -12.94
C SER A 295 30.00 -34.46 -12.52
N SER A 296 29.69 -33.54 -13.43
CA SER A 296 29.55 -32.13 -13.12
C SER A 296 28.34 -31.56 -13.82
N GLU A 297 27.65 -30.69 -13.12
CA GLU A 297 26.49 -29.98 -13.61
C GLU A 297 26.67 -28.49 -13.38
N LYS A 298 26.25 -27.69 -14.36
CA LYS A 298 26.13 -26.24 -14.24
C LYS A 298 24.71 -25.86 -14.61
N THR A 299 24.10 -25.00 -13.82
CA THR A 299 22.77 -24.46 -14.07
C THR A 299 22.86 -22.95 -14.01
N LYS A 300 22.30 -22.26 -15.02
CA LYS A 300 22.07 -20.82 -15.01
C LYS A 300 20.58 -20.56 -15.14
N VAL A 301 20.04 -19.71 -14.27
CA VAL A 301 18.64 -19.27 -14.33
C VAL A 301 18.61 -17.76 -14.29
N THR A 302 17.82 -17.15 -15.16
CA THR A 302 17.52 -15.72 -15.15
C THR A 302 16.00 -15.54 -15.22
N ILE A 303 15.42 -14.77 -14.30
CA ILE A 303 13.99 -14.42 -14.28
C ILE A 303 13.87 -12.91 -14.23
N ASP A 304 12.97 -12.36 -15.02
CA ASP A 304 12.54 -10.97 -14.98
C ASP A 304 11.02 -10.97 -14.98
N ASN A 305 10.41 -10.44 -13.91
CA ASN A 305 8.97 -10.44 -13.71
C ASN A 305 8.52 -9.02 -13.38
N THR A 306 7.46 -8.57 -14.04
CA THR A 306 6.86 -7.25 -13.87
C THR A 306 5.35 -7.40 -13.66
N THR A 307 4.88 -7.01 -12.49
CA THR A 307 3.47 -7.09 -12.08
C THR A 307 2.89 -5.72 -11.79
N GLN A 308 1.57 -5.63 -11.66
CA GLN A 308 0.87 -4.36 -11.37
C GLN A 308 0.21 -4.42 -9.99
N LYS A 309 0.52 -3.45 -9.13
CA LYS A 309 -0.15 -3.23 -7.85
C LYS A 309 -1.21 -2.15 -8.02
N GLY A 310 -2.47 -2.57 -8.13
CA GLY A 310 -3.63 -1.70 -8.34
C GLY A 310 -3.97 -0.79 -7.17
N SER A 311 -4.89 0.15 -7.42
CA SER A 311 -5.59 0.85 -6.35
C SER A 311 -6.82 0.04 -5.90
N GLU A 312 -7.14 0.08 -4.61
CA GLU A 312 -8.31 -0.54 -4.01
C GLU A 312 -9.19 0.52 -3.34
N LEU A 313 -10.37 0.76 -3.90
CA LEU A 313 -11.38 1.67 -3.35
C LEU A 313 -12.57 0.84 -2.89
N SER A 314 -12.90 0.91 -1.61
CA SER A 314 -14.00 0.14 -1.02
C SER A 314 -14.88 0.96 -0.06
N ALA A 315 -16.18 0.72 -0.12
CA ALA A 315 -17.13 1.33 0.81
C ALA A 315 -18.45 0.55 0.93
N ASN A 316 -19.40 1.02 1.75
CA ASN A 316 -20.77 0.56 1.62
C ASN A 316 -21.44 1.10 0.35
N SER A 317 -21.16 2.34 -0.03
CA SER A 317 -21.50 2.90 -1.35
C SER A 317 -20.35 3.74 -1.90
N VAL A 318 -20.13 3.70 -3.21
CA VAL A 318 -19.09 4.47 -3.88
C VAL A 318 -19.71 5.40 -4.93
N THR A 319 -19.28 6.65 -4.97
CA THR A 319 -19.63 7.60 -6.04
C THR A 319 -18.38 8.32 -6.53
N ILE A 320 -18.12 8.22 -7.83
CA ILE A 320 -16.98 8.86 -8.49
C ILE A 320 -17.52 9.72 -9.63
N LYS A 321 -17.24 11.01 -9.58
CA LYS A 321 -17.73 12.01 -10.54
C LYS A 321 -16.59 12.83 -11.10
N SER A 322 -16.35 12.72 -12.40
CA SER A 322 -15.42 13.57 -13.13
C SER A 322 -16.16 14.50 -14.08
N GLY A 323 -15.72 15.75 -14.18
CA GLY A 323 -16.28 16.71 -15.14
C GLY A 323 -15.89 16.38 -16.58
N HIS A 324 -14.76 15.70 -16.79
CA HIS A 324 -14.28 15.24 -18.08
C HIS A 324 -14.20 13.70 -18.10
N ASP A 325 -13.02 13.10 -17.92
CA ASP A 325 -12.79 11.68 -18.09
C ASP A 325 -12.60 10.95 -16.75
N LEU A 326 -12.98 9.67 -16.70
CA LEU A 326 -12.74 8.78 -15.57
C LEU A 326 -12.02 7.53 -16.07
N ASP A 327 -10.79 7.33 -15.60
CA ASP A 327 -9.96 6.18 -15.94
C ASP A 327 -9.73 5.29 -14.71
N VAL A 328 -10.06 4.00 -14.84
CA VAL A 328 -9.76 2.94 -13.87
C VAL A 328 -8.92 1.88 -14.57
N SER A 329 -7.65 1.75 -14.18
CA SER A 329 -6.70 0.84 -14.83
C SER A 329 -5.99 -0.08 -13.83
N GLY A 330 -6.07 -1.39 -14.09
CA GLY A 330 -5.55 -2.44 -13.22
C GLY A 330 -5.92 -2.28 -11.74
N SER A 331 -7.12 -1.79 -11.45
CA SER A 331 -7.54 -1.33 -10.12
C SER A 331 -8.96 -1.78 -9.77
N MET A 332 -9.32 -1.71 -8.49
CA MET A 332 -10.59 -2.18 -7.97
C MET A 332 -11.41 -1.03 -7.36
N VAL A 333 -12.70 -0.97 -7.72
CA VAL A 333 -13.71 -0.09 -7.11
C VAL A 333 -14.90 -0.94 -6.71
N ILE A 334 -15.05 -1.19 -5.41
CA ILE A 334 -16.04 -2.14 -4.89
C ILE A 334 -16.93 -1.51 -3.82
N ALA A 335 -18.19 -1.93 -3.78
CA ALA A 335 -19.11 -1.54 -2.71
C ALA A 335 -19.95 -2.72 -2.20
N THR A 336 -20.52 -2.61 -1.00
CA THR A 336 -21.54 -3.58 -0.57
C THR A 336 -22.92 -3.29 -1.15
N GLN A 337 -23.26 -2.01 -1.31
CA GLN A 337 -24.47 -1.53 -1.99
C GLN A 337 -24.11 -1.04 -3.39
N ASP A 338 -24.31 0.24 -3.70
CA ASP A 338 -24.16 0.75 -5.05
C ASP A 338 -22.75 1.30 -5.36
N VAL A 339 -22.33 1.14 -6.60
CA VAL A 339 -21.21 1.87 -7.22
C VAL A 339 -21.74 2.75 -8.34
N TYR A 340 -21.49 4.06 -8.24
CA TYR A 340 -21.83 5.05 -9.27
C TYR A 340 -20.56 5.65 -9.87
N LEU A 341 -20.29 5.36 -11.14
CA LEU A 341 -19.21 5.97 -11.92
C LEU A 341 -19.79 6.92 -12.96
N ASN A 342 -19.47 8.20 -12.88
CA ASN A 342 -19.98 9.20 -13.81
C ASN A 342 -18.88 10.13 -14.33
N ALA A 343 -18.83 10.29 -15.65
CA ALA A 343 -17.91 11.18 -16.33
C ALA A 343 -18.65 12.09 -17.32
N GLY A 344 -18.22 13.35 -17.42
CA GLY A 344 -18.78 14.30 -18.39
C GLY A 344 -18.38 14.00 -19.84
N ASN A 345 -17.33 13.22 -20.07
CA ASN A 345 -16.84 12.76 -21.37
C ASN A 345 -16.85 11.23 -21.43
N ASN A 346 -15.77 10.56 -21.01
CA ASN A 346 -15.58 9.13 -21.15
C ASN A 346 -15.36 8.45 -19.79
N VAL A 347 -15.80 7.18 -19.69
CA VAL A 347 -15.37 6.27 -18.62
C VAL A 347 -14.58 5.13 -19.25
N ASN A 348 -13.32 4.96 -18.87
CA ASN A 348 -12.49 3.84 -19.31
C ASN A 348 -12.14 2.94 -18.12
N ILE A 349 -12.47 1.66 -18.23
CA ILE A 349 -12.14 0.62 -17.25
C ILE A 349 -11.30 -0.42 -17.97
N THR A 350 -9.99 -0.39 -17.75
CA THR A 350 -9.01 -1.15 -18.52
C THR A 350 -8.12 -2.02 -17.64
N ALA A 351 -7.55 -3.07 -18.22
CA ALA A 351 -6.47 -3.81 -17.57
C ALA A 351 -5.14 -3.05 -17.66
N ALA A 352 -4.23 -3.34 -16.73
CA ALA A 352 -2.84 -2.90 -16.79
C ALA A 352 -1.94 -4.08 -17.20
N GLU A 353 -0.88 -3.79 -17.96
CA GLU A 353 -0.03 -4.83 -18.55
C GLU A 353 1.00 -5.40 -17.56
N GLU A 354 1.20 -6.72 -17.63
CA GLU A 354 2.18 -7.47 -16.86
C GLU A 354 3.04 -8.35 -17.78
N ASN A 355 4.28 -8.62 -17.37
CA ASN A 355 5.26 -9.32 -18.20
C ASN A 355 6.11 -10.30 -17.37
N TYR A 356 6.36 -11.49 -17.91
CA TYR A 356 7.20 -12.51 -17.30
C TYR A 356 8.19 -13.09 -18.31
N TYR A 357 9.45 -13.16 -17.93
CA TYR A 357 10.54 -13.77 -18.69
C TYR A 357 11.32 -14.76 -17.83
N ARG A 358 11.61 -15.94 -18.39
CA ARG A 358 12.50 -16.93 -17.76
C ARG A 358 13.42 -17.60 -18.77
N TYR A 359 14.71 -17.58 -18.44
CA TYR A 359 15.76 -18.32 -19.14
C TYR A 359 16.41 -19.35 -18.22
N GLU A 360 16.59 -20.58 -18.70
CA GLU A 360 17.28 -21.64 -17.97
C GLU A 360 18.25 -22.40 -18.89
N GLU A 361 19.49 -22.58 -18.46
CA GLU A 361 20.49 -23.40 -19.13
C GLU A 361 21.12 -24.41 -18.17
N ARG A 362 21.08 -25.70 -18.54
CA ARG A 362 21.67 -26.80 -17.79
C ARG A 362 22.72 -27.52 -18.62
N LYS A 363 23.97 -27.55 -18.15
CA LYS A 363 25.11 -28.22 -18.78
C LYS A 363 25.62 -29.36 -17.91
N THR A 364 25.46 -30.61 -18.37
CA THR A 364 25.98 -31.80 -17.68
C THR A 364 27.20 -32.37 -18.41
N LYS A 365 28.18 -32.84 -17.64
CA LYS A 365 29.34 -33.59 -18.12
C LYS A 365 29.52 -34.82 -17.26
N LYS A 366 29.55 -36.00 -17.86
CA LYS A 366 29.84 -37.28 -17.18
C LYS A 366 31.11 -37.89 -17.75
N SER A 367 31.90 -38.52 -16.91
CA SER A 367 33.09 -39.28 -17.31
C SER A 367 33.17 -40.57 -16.51
N GLY A 368 33.47 -41.68 -17.17
CA GLY A 368 33.56 -43.00 -16.54
C GLY A 368 34.20 -44.04 -17.45
N VAL A 369 34.33 -45.25 -16.94
CA VAL A 369 34.85 -46.41 -17.68
C VAL A 369 33.69 -47.16 -18.31
N SER A 370 33.76 -47.44 -19.61
CA SER A 370 32.78 -48.27 -20.33
C SER A 370 33.39 -49.62 -20.70
N THR A 371 32.63 -50.71 -20.55
CA THR A 371 33.02 -52.06 -20.99
C THR A 371 32.28 -52.42 -22.28
N SER A 372 33.01 -52.94 -23.28
CA SER A 372 32.40 -53.40 -24.55
C SER A 372 32.13 -54.91 -24.51
N SER A 373 31.03 -55.35 -25.14
CA SER A 373 30.51 -56.74 -25.08
C SER A 373 31.29 -57.79 -25.89
N LYS A 374 32.49 -57.49 -26.41
CA LYS A 374 33.27 -58.42 -27.26
C LYS A 374 34.77 -58.55 -26.92
N GLY A 375 35.19 -58.12 -25.73
CA GLY A 375 36.57 -58.31 -25.24
C GLY A 375 36.92 -57.30 -24.15
N ILE A 376 37.84 -57.65 -23.25
CA ILE A 376 38.28 -56.77 -22.14
C ILE A 376 39.13 -55.63 -22.73
N SER A 377 38.45 -54.55 -23.11
CA SER A 377 39.03 -53.24 -23.42
C SER A 377 38.47 -52.26 -22.40
N VAL A 378 39.35 -51.68 -21.59
CA VAL A 378 39.02 -50.65 -20.58
C VAL A 378 39.24 -49.29 -21.23
N GLY A 379 38.15 -48.63 -21.62
CA GLY A 379 38.17 -47.30 -22.24
C GLY A 379 37.58 -46.23 -21.34
N SER A 380 38.21 -45.04 -21.32
CA SER A 380 37.60 -43.86 -20.70
C SER A 380 36.63 -43.19 -21.67
N GLN A 381 35.40 -42.93 -21.22
CA GLN A 381 34.36 -42.26 -22.01
C GLN A 381 33.94 -40.96 -21.32
N SER A 382 33.71 -39.90 -22.12
CA SER A 382 33.14 -38.64 -21.64
C SER A 382 31.90 -38.26 -22.46
N THR A 383 30.84 -37.86 -21.78
CA THR A 383 29.60 -37.37 -22.40
C THR A 383 29.30 -35.95 -21.91
N LYS A 384 28.79 -35.10 -22.81
CA LYS A 384 28.32 -33.74 -22.51
C LYS A 384 26.89 -33.61 -23.02
N ALA A 385 26.02 -33.00 -22.22
CA ALA A 385 24.67 -32.62 -22.65
C ALA A 385 24.38 -31.18 -22.20
N THR A 386 23.67 -30.43 -23.04
CA THR A 386 23.21 -29.06 -22.76
C THR A 386 21.72 -29.00 -23.04
N SER A 387 20.96 -28.43 -22.12
CA SER A 387 19.52 -28.17 -22.25
C SER A 387 19.29 -26.69 -21.98
N THR A 388 18.50 -26.04 -22.84
CA THR A 388 18.17 -24.62 -22.73
C THR A 388 16.66 -24.45 -22.85
N SER A 389 16.06 -23.63 -22.00
CA SER A 389 14.65 -23.23 -22.04
C SER A 389 14.54 -21.72 -22.03
N ASN A 390 13.54 -21.19 -22.73
CA ASN A 390 13.22 -19.77 -22.80
C ASN A 390 11.70 -19.58 -22.80
N GLU A 391 11.18 -18.76 -21.89
CA GLU A 391 9.75 -18.52 -21.67
C GLU A 391 9.49 -17.02 -21.61
N VAL A 392 8.46 -16.56 -22.33
CA VAL A 392 7.98 -15.18 -22.36
C VAL A 392 6.46 -15.23 -22.26
N ASN A 393 5.89 -14.61 -21.22
CA ASN A 393 4.45 -14.48 -21.04
C ASN A 393 4.07 -13.00 -20.84
N GLN A 394 3.03 -12.56 -21.52
CA GLN A 394 2.40 -11.25 -21.31
C GLN A 394 1.02 -11.51 -20.70
N SER A 395 0.77 -10.97 -19.51
CA SER A 395 -0.52 -11.06 -18.80
C SER A 395 -1.07 -9.65 -18.56
N GLN A 396 -2.21 -9.59 -17.88
CA GLN A 396 -2.89 -8.34 -17.58
C GLN A 396 -3.44 -8.40 -16.16
N ALA A 397 -3.22 -7.36 -15.38
CA ALA A 397 -3.95 -7.09 -14.15
C ALA A 397 -5.27 -6.41 -14.53
N GLY A 398 -6.37 -7.18 -14.53
CA GLY A 398 -7.70 -6.66 -14.86
C GLY A 398 -8.21 -5.67 -13.82
N SER A 399 -9.01 -4.69 -14.26
CA SER A 399 -9.78 -3.87 -13.31
C SER A 399 -11.04 -4.59 -12.87
N LEU A 400 -11.52 -4.28 -11.66
CA LEU A 400 -12.78 -4.77 -11.12
C LEU A 400 -13.63 -3.61 -10.65
N VAL A 401 -14.84 -3.47 -11.19
CA VAL A 401 -15.86 -2.58 -10.63
C VAL A 401 -17.06 -3.41 -10.21
N GLY A 402 -17.42 -3.39 -8.93
CA GLY A 402 -18.50 -4.26 -8.52
C GLY A 402 -19.14 -4.03 -7.17
N THR A 403 -20.24 -4.75 -6.97
CA THR A 403 -21.06 -4.71 -5.77
C THR A 403 -21.34 -6.11 -5.27
N SER A 404 -21.61 -6.27 -3.97
CA SER A 404 -22.10 -7.55 -3.43
C SER A 404 -23.63 -7.62 -3.28
N GLY A 405 -24.33 -6.49 -3.20
CA GLY A 405 -25.79 -6.45 -3.02
C GLY A 405 -26.48 -5.18 -3.53
N GLY A 406 -25.92 -4.54 -4.56
CA GLY A 406 -26.48 -3.31 -5.12
C GLY A 406 -26.14 -3.13 -6.60
N ASN A 407 -26.35 -1.93 -7.13
CA ASN A 407 -26.21 -1.63 -8.55
C ASN A 407 -24.81 -1.13 -8.91
N VAL A 408 -24.31 -1.53 -10.07
CA VAL A 408 -23.20 -0.84 -10.73
C VAL A 408 -23.79 0.05 -11.83
N ILE A 409 -23.65 1.36 -11.68
CA ILE A 409 -24.14 2.35 -12.65
C ILE A 409 -22.95 3.13 -13.21
N ILE A 410 -22.71 2.95 -14.50
CA ILE A 410 -21.61 3.59 -15.23
C ILE A 410 -22.21 4.48 -16.31
N SER A 411 -21.92 5.78 -16.25
CA SER A 411 -22.50 6.76 -17.16
C SER A 411 -21.44 7.73 -17.68
N ALA A 412 -21.38 7.87 -19.00
CA ALA A 412 -20.52 8.82 -19.70
C ALA A 412 -21.34 9.53 -20.78
N ASN A 413 -21.10 10.82 -21.02
CA ASN A 413 -21.83 11.54 -22.09
C ASN A 413 -21.33 11.18 -23.50
N LYS A 414 -20.10 10.65 -23.62
CA LYS A 414 -19.50 10.23 -24.89
C LYS A 414 -19.38 8.71 -24.98
N GLN A 415 -18.47 8.10 -24.23
CA GLN A 415 -18.17 6.68 -24.36
C GLN A 415 -17.88 6.00 -23.02
N VAL A 416 -18.38 4.78 -22.86
CA VAL A 416 -17.93 3.84 -21.82
C VAL A 416 -17.12 2.73 -22.50
N THR A 417 -15.87 2.56 -22.07
CA THR A 417 -14.95 1.52 -22.55
C THR A 417 -14.63 0.57 -21.41
N ILE A 418 -14.86 -0.73 -21.61
CA ILE A 418 -14.47 -1.78 -20.67
C ILE A 418 -13.61 -2.79 -21.44
N SER A 419 -12.35 -2.98 -21.02
CA SER A 419 -11.40 -3.87 -21.72
C SER A 419 -10.53 -4.63 -20.72
N GLY A 420 -10.48 -5.96 -20.82
CA GLY A 420 -9.71 -6.81 -19.91
C GLY A 420 -10.11 -6.68 -18.43
N SER A 421 -11.36 -6.32 -18.17
CA SER A 421 -11.85 -5.93 -16.84
C SER A 421 -13.22 -6.54 -16.57
N ASP A 422 -13.54 -6.74 -15.30
CA ASP A 422 -14.79 -7.34 -14.85
C ASP A 422 -15.72 -6.30 -14.21
N ILE A 423 -17.01 -6.39 -14.56
CA ILE A 423 -18.08 -5.62 -13.93
C ILE A 423 -19.03 -6.61 -13.24
N ILE A 424 -19.18 -6.49 -11.92
CA ILE A 424 -19.97 -7.44 -11.12
C ILE A 424 -21.06 -6.68 -10.37
N ALA A 425 -22.33 -6.94 -10.69
CA ALA A 425 -23.45 -6.46 -9.90
C ALA A 425 -24.01 -7.62 -9.06
N GLY A 426 -23.71 -7.61 -7.76
CA GLY A 426 -24.20 -8.62 -6.82
C GLY A 426 -25.67 -8.38 -6.46
N ARG A 427 -26.46 -9.46 -6.36
CA ARG A 427 -27.81 -9.43 -5.80
C ARG A 427 -27.76 -9.87 -4.35
N ALA A 428 -28.43 -9.15 -3.46
CA ALA A 428 -28.67 -9.64 -2.12
C ALA A 428 -29.57 -10.89 -2.18
N GLU A 429 -29.40 -11.85 -1.26
CA GLU A 429 -30.35 -12.96 -1.14
C GLU A 429 -31.76 -12.40 -0.85
N GLY A 430 -32.68 -12.54 -1.83
CA GLY A 430 -34.09 -12.15 -1.68
C GLY A 430 -34.64 -11.16 -2.71
N ASP A 431 -33.81 -10.66 -3.64
CA ASP A 431 -34.22 -9.76 -4.74
C ASP A 431 -34.86 -10.44 -5.97
#